data_AF-A0A8S3BNB4-F1
#
_entry.id   AF-A0A8S3BNB4-F1
#
_cell.length_a   1.000
_cell.length_b   1.000
_cell.length_c   1.000
_cell.angle_alpha   90.00
_cell.angle_beta   90.00
_cell.angle_gamma   90.00
#
_symmetry.space_group_name_H-M   'P 1'
#
loop_
_entity.id
_entity.type
_entity.pdbx_description
1 polymer ?
#
loop_
_entity_poly.entity_id
_entity_poly.type
_entity_poly.pdbx_seq_one_letter_code
_entity_poly.pdbx_strand_id
1 'polypeptide(L)' 'KAHVEYSRAGIPLVNHEEQTKRAIKVAETVIGLANVNKNNDPQMGGEDFAFMLLKRPGAFIFMGINDEAVSVKLHSPDYN' A
#
# COMPACT_ATOMS: atom_id res chain seq x y z
N LYS A 1 38.39 13.99 10.50
CA LYS A 1 37.41 12.95 10.94
C LYS A 1 36.02 13.45 10.58
N ALA A 2 35.16 12.61 10.03
CA ALA A 2 33.75 12.93 9.83
C ALA A 2 32.90 12.32 10.95
N HIS A 3 31.83 13.02 11.34
CA HIS A 3 30.81 12.56 12.29
C HIS A 3 29.48 12.44 11.54
N VAL A 4 28.76 11.34 11.76
CA VAL A 4 27.46 11.07 11.13
C VAL A 4 26.49 10.61 12.21
N GLU A 5 25.32 11.24 12.24
CA GLU A 5 24.18 10.79 13.04
C GLU A 5 23.16 10.12 12.12
N TYR A 6 22.73 8.92 12.49
CA TYR A 6 21.77 8.14 11.73
C TYR A 6 20.61 7.74 12.64
N SER A 7 19.39 8.09 12.23
CA SER A 7 18.16 7.62 12.85
C SER A 7 17.32 6.86 11.82
N ARG A 8 16.84 5.68 12.19
CA ARG A 8 15.89 4.93 11.38
C ARG A 8 14.49 5.51 11.54
N ALA A 9 13.95 6.13 10.49
CA ALA A 9 12.65 6.80 10.53
C ALA A 9 11.45 5.85 10.34
N GLY A 10 11.65 4.67 9.72
CA GLY A 10 10.54 3.77 9.38
C GLY A 10 10.93 2.31 9.23
N ILE A 11 9.90 1.49 9.03
CA ILE A 11 9.99 0.07 8.71
C ILE A 11 9.25 -0.19 7.38
N PRO A 12 9.59 -1.24 6.63
CA PRO A 12 8.83 -1.58 5.43
C PRO A 12 7.41 -2.01 5.81
N LEU A 13 6.43 -1.55 5.04
CA LEU A 13 5.08 -2.11 5.10
C LEU A 13 5.09 -3.47 4.41
N VAL A 14 4.84 -4.52 5.17
CA VAL A 14 4.71 -5.88 4.64
C VAL A 14 3.37 -6.46 5.08
N ASN A 15 2.50 -6.72 4.12
CA ASN A 15 1.22 -7.35 4.40
C ASN A 15 1.40 -8.78 4.90
N HIS A 16 0.47 -9.20 5.77
CA HIS A 16 0.41 -10.59 6.21
C HIS A 16 -0.31 -11.43 5.15
N GLU A 17 0.24 -12.61 4.85
CA GLU A 17 -0.22 -13.45 3.74
C GLU A 17 -1.71 -13.82 3.84
N GLU A 18 -2.15 -14.32 5.00
CA GLU A 18 -3.54 -14.77 5.20
C GLU A 18 -4.56 -13.64 5.09
N GLN A 19 -4.21 -12.45 5.58
CA GLN A 19 -5.04 -11.25 5.56
C GLN A 19 -5.11 -10.69 4.14
N THR A 20 -4.01 -10.79 3.39
CA THR A 20 -3.96 -10.43 1.97
C THR A 20 -4.86 -11.35 1.16
N LYS A 21 -4.75 -12.68 1.33
CA LYS A 21 -5.64 -13.67 0.69
C LYS A 21 -7.11 -13.40 1.01
N ARG A 22 -7.42 -13.09 2.28
CA ARG A 22 -8.79 -12.76 2.70
C ARG A 22 -9.29 -11.47 2.04
N ALA A 23 -8.48 -10.42 1.99
CA ALA A 23 -8.84 -9.16 1.34
C ALA A 23 -9.09 -9.35 -0.16
N ILE A 24 -8.23 -10.10 -0.85
CA ILE A 24 -8.41 -10.47 -2.26
C ILE A 24 -9.74 -11.19 -2.45
N LYS A 25 -10.01 -12.26 -1.69
CA LYS A 25 -11.26 -13.02 -1.81
C LYS A 25 -12.49 -12.15 -1.62
N VAL A 26 -12.48 -11.25 -0.63
CA VAL A 26 -13.59 -10.31 -0.41
C VAL A 26 -13.72 -9.34 -1.59
N ALA A 27 -12.63 -8.73 -2.05
CA ALA A 27 -12.65 -7.84 -3.20
C ALA A 27 -13.22 -8.54 -4.46
N GLU A 28 -12.75 -9.76 -4.76
CA GLU A 28 -13.26 -10.56 -5.89
C GLU A 28 -14.77 -10.80 -5.80
N THR A 29 -15.33 -11.01 -4.59
CA THR A 29 -16.78 -11.17 -4.41
C THR A 29 -17.59 -9.89 -4.61
N VAL A 30 -16.97 -8.73 -4.38
CA VAL A 30 -17.66 -7.43 -4.42
C VAL A 30 -17.56 -6.78 -5.80
N ILE A 31 -16.36 -6.77 -6.39
CA ILE A 31 -16.08 -6.07 -7.66
C ILE A 31 -15.77 -7.02 -8.83
N GLY A 32 -15.73 -8.32 -8.59
CA GLY A 32 -15.43 -9.33 -9.62
C GLY A 32 -13.93 -9.50 -9.88
N LEU A 33 -13.56 -10.71 -10.32
CA LEU A 33 -12.16 -11.13 -10.54
C LEU A 33 -11.40 -10.22 -11.51
N ALA A 34 -12.06 -9.73 -12.56
CA ALA A 34 -11.44 -8.88 -13.59
C ALA A 34 -10.98 -7.52 -13.06
N ASN A 35 -11.52 -7.07 -11.91
CA ASN A 35 -11.22 -5.77 -11.31
C ASN A 35 -10.24 -5.87 -10.13
N VAL A 36 -9.61 -7.02 -9.91
CA VAL A 36 -8.66 -7.25 -8.81
C VAL A 36 -7.28 -7.60 -9.35
N ASN A 37 -6.30 -6.72 -9.12
CA ASN A 37 -4.89 -7.06 -9.29
C ASN A 37 -4.30 -7.62 -7.99
N LYS A 38 -4.07 -8.94 -7.95
CA LYS A 38 -3.47 -9.65 -6.82
C LYS A 38 -1.93 -9.61 -6.78
N ASN A 39 -1.29 -9.16 -7.85
CA ASN A 39 0.16 -9.15 -8.03
C ASN A 39 0.64 -7.71 -8.21
N ASN A 40 0.30 -6.83 -7.27
CA ASN A 40 0.78 -5.46 -7.30
C ASN A 40 2.26 -5.40 -6.89
N ASP A 41 3.06 -4.67 -7.67
CA ASP A 41 4.48 -4.50 -7.37
C ASP A 41 4.70 -3.69 -6.08
N PRO A 42 5.76 -3.98 -5.31
CA PRO A 42 6.16 -3.15 -4.17
C PRO A 42 6.38 -1.69 -4.57
N GLN A 43 5.96 -0.76 -3.71
CA GLN A 43 6.14 0.67 -3.92
C GLN A 43 7.34 1.19 -3.12
N MET A 44 8.03 2.19 -3.67
CA MET A 44 9.20 2.81 -3.01
C MET A 44 8.82 3.85 -1.94
N GLY A 45 7.54 4.23 -1.86
CA GLY A 45 7.05 5.18 -0.86
C GLY A 45 7.07 4.60 0.55
N GLY A 46 7.28 5.46 1.56
CA GLY A 46 7.11 5.11 2.96
C GLY A 46 5.64 5.22 3.39
N GLU A 47 5.18 4.30 4.24
CA GLU A 47 3.80 4.24 4.72
C GLU A 47 3.79 3.85 6.20
N ASP A 48 3.13 4.64 7.05
CA ASP A 48 3.17 4.47 8.51
C ASP A 48 2.21 3.38 9.01
N PHE A 49 1.27 2.93 8.17
CA PHE A 49 0.45 1.75 8.42
C PHE A 49 1.31 0.49 8.69
N ALA A 50 2.58 0.49 8.27
CA ALA A 50 3.55 -0.53 8.63
C ALA A 50 3.64 -0.75 10.16
N PHE A 51 3.54 0.32 10.96
CA PHE A 51 3.55 0.21 12.43
C PHE A 51 2.28 -0.43 12.99
N MET A 52 1.13 -0.24 12.32
CA MET A 52 -0.12 -0.92 12.67
C MET A 52 0.01 -2.44 12.46
N LEU A 53 0.69 -2.84 11.38
CA LEU A 53 0.97 -4.24 11.08
C LEU A 53 1.89 -4.91 12.11
N LEU A 54 2.71 -4.17 12.85
CA LEU A 54 3.46 -4.72 13.99
C LEU A 54 2.56 -5.12 15.17
N LYS A 55 1.35 -4.54 15.26
CA LYS A 55 0.44 -4.77 16.39
C LYS A 55 -0.60 -5.83 16.07
N ARG A 56 -1.04 -5.91 14.82
CA ARG A 56 -2.06 -6.86 14.38
C ARG A 56 -1.79 -7.34 12.96
N PRO A 57 -2.02 -8.63 12.68
CA PRO A 57 -2.04 -9.12 11.31
C PRO A 57 -3.06 -8.35 10.46
N GLY A 58 -2.64 -7.88 9.29
CA GLY A 58 -3.46 -7.03 8.43
C GLY A 58 -2.94 -6.97 7.00
N ALA A 59 -3.72 -6.29 6.15
CA ALA A 59 -3.38 -6.02 4.76
C ALA A 59 -3.74 -4.56 4.41
N PHE A 60 -2.76 -3.86 3.84
CA PHE A 60 -2.92 -2.58 3.18
C PHE A 60 -3.13 -2.82 1.69
N ILE A 61 -4.14 -2.20 1.09
CA ILE A 61 -4.50 -2.37 -0.31
C ILE A 61 -4.61 -1.02 -1.00
N PHE A 62 -4.33 -0.99 -2.30
CA PHE A 62 -4.64 0.17 -3.14
C PHE A 62 -6.03 0.00 -3.74
N MET A 63 -6.79 1.08 -3.76
CA MET A 63 -8.08 1.17 -4.45
C MET A 63 -7.93 2.22 -5.55
N GLY A 64 -8.30 1.88 -6.79
CA GLY A 64 -8.37 2.86 -7.86
C GLY A 64 -9.44 3.89 -7.54
N ILE A 65 -9.08 5.18 -7.62
CA ILE A 65 -9.97 6.29 -7.27
C ILE A 65 -10.39 7.16 -8.46
N ASN A 66 -9.86 6.90 -9.66
CA ASN A 66 -10.14 7.67 -10.87
C ASN A 66 -10.21 6.77 -12.11
N ASP A 67 -10.93 7.25 -13.11
CA ASP A 67 -10.91 6.74 -14.48
C ASP A 67 -9.49 6.91 -15.08
N GLU A 68 -9.10 6.06 -16.03
CA GLU A 68 -7.72 6.02 -16.60
C GLU A 68 -7.19 7.38 -17.12
N ALA A 69 -8.08 8.36 -17.32
CA ALA A 69 -7.77 9.69 -17.82
C ALA A 69 -7.10 10.63 -16.79
N VAL A 70 -7.15 10.35 -15.49
CA VAL A 70 -6.56 11.24 -14.46
C VAL A 70 -5.21 10.70 -14.00
N SER A 71 -4.13 11.28 -14.55
CA SER A 71 -2.74 10.86 -14.32
C SER A 71 -2.03 11.63 -13.20
N VAL A 72 -2.75 12.46 -12.43
CA VAL A 72 -2.11 13.27 -11.38
C VAL A 72 -1.67 12.38 -10.23
N LYS A 73 -0.37 12.41 -9.92
CA LYS A 73 0.23 11.61 -8.84
C LYS A 73 -0.09 12.23 -7.48
N LEU A 74 -0.20 11.37 -6.47
CA LEU A 74 -0.25 11.80 -5.06
C LEU A 74 0.95 12.71 -4.77
N HIS A 75 0.74 13.74 -3.94
CA HIS A 75 1.67 14.84 -3.64
C HIS A 75 1.88 15.89 -4.74
N SER A 76 1.17 15.81 -5.86
CA SER A 76 1.09 16.94 -6.80
C SER A 76 0.17 18.04 -6.24
N PRO A 77 0.48 19.34 -6.44
CA PRO A 77 -0.47 20.41 -6.14
C PRO A 77 -1.76 20.35 -6.97
N ASP A 78 -1.74 19.63 -8.09
CA ASP A 78 -2.89 19.47 -8.98
C ASP A 78 -3.75 18.23 -8.62
N TYR A 79 -3.44 17.54 -7.52
CA TYR A 79 -4.20 16.37 -7.07
C TYR A 79 -5.48 16.83 -6.35
N ASN A 80 -6.64 16.50 -6.93
CA ASN A 80 -7.98 16.87 -6.44
C ASN A 80 -8.66 15.72 -5.72
#